data_AF-A0A1H3PSE7-F1
#
_entry.id   AF-A0A1H3PSE7-F1
#
_cell.length_a   1.000
_cell.length_b   1.000
_cell.length_c   1.000
_cell.angle_alpha   90.00
_cell.angle_beta   90.00
_cell.angle_gamma   90.00
#
_symmetry.space_group_name_H-M   'P 1'
#
loop_
_entity.id
_entity.type
_entity.pdbx_description
1 polymer ?
#
loop_
_entity_poly.entity_id
_entity_poly.type
_entity_poly.pdbx_seq_one_letter_code
_entity_poly.pdbx_strand_id
1 'polypeptide(L)'
;MKKFFSMCLAFALMLSVGLVASSNGVMAKEQAKPGIGTQAIDITGVWRGNDGGYYYIRQIGNTVWWTGLSNHGVGTNWTNVFKGQLAGDKVTGTWADVPRGGILSHGNLSFKVVYTQTGMRLHRTAVSGGFGGSLWHR
;
A
#
# COMPACT_ATOMS: atom_id res chain seq x y z
N MET A 1 8.51 58.84 -28.41
CA MET A 1 7.87 60.14 -28.13
C MET A 1 6.47 59.89 -27.56
N LYS A 2 6.18 60.48 -26.38
CA LYS A 2 4.85 60.87 -25.84
C LYS A 2 3.89 59.70 -25.47
N LYS A 3 3.72 59.31 -24.19
CA LYS A 3 3.03 59.93 -23.02
C LYS A 3 1.51 59.62 -22.95
N PHE A 4 1.16 58.95 -21.84
CA PHE A 4 -0.09 58.76 -21.07
C PHE A 4 -1.27 59.75 -21.24
N PHE A 5 -2.50 59.24 -21.03
CA PHE A 5 -3.63 59.83 -20.26
C PHE A 5 -4.77 58.77 -20.15
N SER A 6 -5.09 58.13 -19.01
CA SER A 6 -5.93 58.52 -17.85
C SER A 6 -7.33 59.05 -18.18
N MET A 7 -8.39 58.33 -17.77
CA MET A 7 -9.67 58.95 -17.36
C MET A 7 -10.46 58.03 -16.42
N CYS A 8 -10.62 58.47 -15.16
CA CYS A 8 -11.57 57.97 -14.17
C CYS A 8 -12.96 58.59 -14.40
N LEU A 9 -14.04 57.89 -14.05
CA LEU A 9 -15.16 58.51 -13.34
C LEU A 9 -16.00 57.47 -12.58
N ALA A 10 -16.15 57.68 -11.28
CA ALA A 10 -17.01 56.94 -10.38
C ALA A 10 -18.33 57.70 -10.18
N PHE A 11 -19.45 57.00 -9.94
CA PHE A 11 -20.57 57.53 -9.16
C PHE A 11 -21.40 56.40 -8.53
N ALA A 12 -21.75 56.57 -7.26
CA ALA A 12 -22.39 55.60 -6.37
C ALA A 12 -23.86 55.97 -6.09
N LEU A 13 -24.70 55.00 -5.69
CA LEU A 13 -25.68 55.15 -4.59
C LEU A 13 -26.33 53.81 -4.19
N MET A 14 -26.48 53.62 -2.88
CA MET A 14 -27.06 52.45 -2.17
C MET A 14 -28.59 52.50 -2.06
N LEU A 15 -29.26 51.36 -1.80
CA LEU A 15 -30.04 51.15 -0.56
C LEU A 15 -30.45 49.67 -0.32
N SER A 16 -30.20 49.24 0.92
CA SER A 16 -30.62 48.08 1.73
C SER A 16 -31.79 47.17 1.30
N VAL A 17 -31.62 45.85 1.48
CA VAL A 17 -32.39 45.03 2.46
C VAL A 17 -31.47 43.90 2.95
N GLY A 18 -31.33 43.77 4.26
CA GLY A 18 -30.61 42.65 4.88
C GLY A 18 -31.45 41.38 4.89
N LEU A 19 -30.81 40.23 4.67
CA LEU A 19 -31.28 38.97 5.21
C LEU A 19 -30.09 38.26 5.85
N VAL A 20 -30.11 38.25 7.18
CA VAL A 20 -29.23 37.45 8.01
C VAL A 20 -29.77 36.02 7.95
N ALA A 21 -28.99 35.11 7.38
CA ALA A 21 -29.19 33.68 7.57
C ALA A 21 -27.95 33.16 8.31
N SER A 22 -28.02 33.15 9.64
CA SER A 22 -27.13 32.37 10.49
C SER A 22 -27.38 30.89 10.18
N SER A 23 -26.40 30.20 9.61
CA SER A 23 -26.32 28.76 9.73
C SER A 23 -25.05 28.43 10.50
N ASN A 24 -25.29 28.21 11.78
CA ASN A 24 -24.55 27.37 12.72
C ASN A 24 -23.30 26.73 12.14
N GLY A 25 -22.16 27.17 12.69
CA GLY A 25 -20.90 26.46 12.57
C GLY A 25 -21.07 25.00 12.97
N VAL A 26 -21.08 24.14 11.96
CA VAL A 26 -20.51 22.82 12.08
C VAL A 26 -19.36 22.84 11.11
N MET A 27 -18.22 23.35 11.58
CA MET A 27 -16.93 23.01 10.99
C MET A 27 -16.87 21.50 11.09
N ALA A 28 -17.22 20.81 9.99
CA ALA A 28 -16.93 19.41 9.86
C ALA A 28 -15.47 19.27 10.24
N LYS A 29 -15.18 18.56 11.33
CA LYS A 29 -13.83 18.07 11.57
C LYS A 29 -13.52 17.25 10.33
N GLU A 30 -12.82 17.85 9.38
CA GLU A 30 -11.99 17.10 8.47
C GLU A 30 -11.09 16.32 9.40
N GLN A 31 -11.45 15.05 9.58
CA GLN A 31 -10.72 14.14 10.42
C GLN A 31 -9.37 14.03 9.75
N ALA A 32 -8.41 14.80 10.28
CA ALA A 32 -7.05 14.83 9.79
C ALA A 32 -6.62 13.38 9.60
N LYS A 33 -6.32 13.01 8.35
CA LYS A 33 -5.56 11.81 8.02
C LYS A 33 -4.45 11.75 9.07
N PRO A 34 -4.31 10.67 9.86
CA PRO A 34 -3.28 10.61 10.86
C PRO A 34 -1.98 11.02 10.18
N GLY A 35 -1.38 12.10 10.67
CA GLY A 35 -0.04 12.50 10.30
C GLY A 35 0.88 11.41 10.80
N ILE A 36 0.94 10.32 10.05
CA ILE A 36 1.86 9.21 10.29
C ILE A 36 3.21 9.84 10.03
N GLY A 37 3.96 10.17 11.09
CA GLY A 37 5.41 10.20 10.96
C GLY A 37 5.78 8.88 10.30
N THR A 38 6.30 8.93 9.07
CA THR A 38 6.31 7.83 8.11
C THR A 38 6.83 6.57 8.77
N GLN A 39 5.94 5.74 9.33
CA GLN A 39 6.36 4.51 9.96
C GLN A 39 6.91 3.67 8.81
N ALA A 40 8.21 3.40 8.87
CA ALA A 40 8.85 2.56 7.88
C ALA A 40 8.08 1.23 7.84
N ILE A 41 7.62 0.85 6.65
CA ILE A 41 6.96 -0.43 6.46
C ILE A 41 7.95 -1.53 6.87
N ASP A 42 7.53 -2.37 7.81
CA ASP A 42 8.25 -3.58 8.20
C ASP A 42 7.34 -4.80 8.09
N ILE A 43 7.62 -5.63 7.08
CA ILE A 43 6.89 -6.87 6.82
C ILE A 43 7.60 -8.11 7.39
N THR A 44 8.66 -7.94 8.18
CA THR A 44 9.35 -9.07 8.83
C THR A 44 8.41 -9.84 9.75
N GLY A 45 8.33 -11.16 9.58
CA GLY A 45 7.52 -12.01 10.44
C GLY A 45 7.05 -13.27 9.74
N VAL A 46 6.20 -14.04 10.43
CA VAL A 46 5.55 -15.22 9.87
C VAL A 46 4.17 -14.81 9.36
N TRP A 47 3.89 -15.15 8.11
CA TRP A 47 2.67 -14.79 7.40
C TRP A 47 1.95 -16.04 6.94
N ARG A 48 0.63 -16.07 7.11
CA ARG A 48 -0.21 -17.15 6.60
C ARG A 48 -0.78 -16.77 5.24
N GLY A 49 -0.50 -17.59 4.23
CA GLY A 49 -1.07 -17.46 2.89
C GLY A 49 -2.43 -18.15 2.78
N ASN A 50 -3.26 -17.66 1.87
CA ASN A 50 -4.55 -18.28 1.53
C ASN A 50 -4.44 -19.57 0.68
N ASP A 51 -3.21 -19.99 0.37
CA ASP A 51 -2.87 -21.25 -0.31
C ASP A 51 -2.51 -22.38 0.68
N GLY A 52 -2.73 -22.16 1.98
CA GLY A 52 -2.36 -23.09 3.05
C GLY A 52 -0.88 -23.08 3.39
N GLY A 53 -0.10 -22.13 2.84
CA GLY A 53 1.32 -21.98 3.10
C GLY A 53 1.65 -21.03 4.25
N TYR A 54 2.78 -21.27 4.91
CA TYR A 54 3.40 -20.36 5.88
C TYR A 54 4.64 -19.72 5.27
N TYR A 55 4.76 -18.42 5.45
CA TYR A 55 5.77 -17.58 4.81
C TYR A 55 6.59 -16.85 5.86
N TYR A 56 7.89 -17.15 5.90
CA TYR A 56 8.84 -16.58 6.83
C TYR A 56 9.56 -15.44 6.13
N ILE A 57 9.10 -14.22 6.37
CA ILE A 57 9.56 -13.02 5.67
C ILE A 57 10.61 -12.30 6.51
N ARG A 58 11.71 -11.91 5.88
CA ARG A 58 12.72 -11.03 6.46
C ARG A 58 12.96 -9.83 5.56
N GLN A 59 12.74 -8.64 6.09
CA GLN A 59 13.09 -7.38 5.44
C GLN A 59 14.42 -6.86 5.99
N ILE A 60 15.32 -6.42 5.10
CA ILE A 60 16.59 -5.77 5.43
C ILE A 60 16.69 -4.53 4.53
N GLY A 61 16.47 -3.36 5.12
CA GLY A 61 16.26 -2.12 4.34
C GLY A 61 15.09 -2.30 3.38
N ASN A 62 15.33 -2.10 2.09
CA ASN A 62 14.35 -2.35 1.04
C ASN A 62 14.36 -3.78 0.51
N THR A 63 15.36 -4.60 0.84
CA THR A 63 15.42 -5.99 0.34
C THR A 63 14.53 -6.90 1.18
N VAL A 64 13.72 -7.69 0.49
CA VAL A 64 12.79 -8.66 1.10
C VAL A 64 13.23 -10.06 0.70
N TRP A 65 13.36 -10.92 1.68
CA TRP A 65 13.57 -12.35 1.53
C TRP A 65 12.39 -13.10 2.12
N TRP A 66 12.04 -14.26 1.55
CA TRP A 66 11.21 -15.20 2.28
C TRP A 66 11.64 -16.65 2.10
N THR A 67 11.08 -17.50 2.95
CA THR A 67 10.84 -18.91 2.64
C THR A 67 9.35 -19.20 2.82
N GLY A 68 8.71 -19.77 1.80
CA GLY A 68 7.34 -20.26 1.84
C GLY A 68 7.31 -21.77 1.92
N LEU A 69 6.46 -22.33 2.81
CA LEU A 69 6.30 -23.76 2.98
C LEU A 69 4.81 -24.14 2.91
N SER A 70 4.47 -25.06 2.01
CA SER A 70 3.12 -25.62 1.90
C SER A 70 2.68 -26.38 3.16
N ASN A 71 1.42 -26.79 3.20
CA ASN A 71 0.89 -27.69 4.24
C ASN A 71 1.13 -27.14 5.65
N HIS A 72 0.74 -25.90 5.90
CA HIS A 72 0.82 -25.25 7.20
C HIS A 72 2.25 -25.20 7.77
N GLY A 73 3.25 -25.00 6.90
CA GLY A 73 4.65 -24.86 7.31
C GLY A 73 5.49 -26.12 7.19
N VAL A 74 4.93 -27.25 6.74
CA VAL A 74 5.68 -28.51 6.58
C VAL A 74 6.53 -28.51 5.30
N GLY A 75 6.00 -27.99 4.20
CA GLY A 75 6.70 -27.83 2.92
C GLY A 75 6.74 -29.07 2.01
N THR A 76 5.85 -30.04 2.23
CA THR A 76 5.88 -31.34 1.50
C THR A 76 5.34 -31.30 0.07
N ASN A 77 4.50 -30.33 -0.31
CA ASN A 77 4.04 -30.19 -1.70
C ASN A 77 4.97 -29.25 -2.47
N TRP A 78 5.22 -28.09 -1.89
CA TRP A 78 6.13 -27.06 -2.41
C TRP A 78 6.83 -26.38 -1.25
N THR A 79 8.05 -25.93 -1.51
CA THR A 79 8.81 -25.03 -0.64
C THR A 79 9.48 -24.04 -1.56
N ASN A 80 9.26 -22.74 -1.37
CA ASN A 80 9.88 -21.73 -2.22
C ASN A 80 10.69 -20.73 -1.43
N VAL A 81 11.63 -20.11 -2.13
CA VAL A 81 12.35 -18.92 -1.69
C VAL A 81 11.96 -17.75 -2.58
N PHE A 82 12.04 -16.55 -2.04
CA PHE A 82 11.81 -15.31 -2.77
C PHE A 82 12.87 -14.28 -2.41
N LYS A 83 13.25 -13.48 -3.39
CA LYS A 83 14.03 -12.26 -3.19
C LYS A 83 13.38 -11.13 -3.98
N GLY A 84 13.14 -10.00 -3.32
CA GLY A 84 12.56 -8.82 -3.95
C GLY A 84 12.98 -7.51 -3.30
N GLN A 85 12.43 -6.42 -3.82
CA GLN A 85 12.65 -5.06 -3.33
C GLN A 85 11.32 -4.40 -2.99
N LEU A 86 11.26 -3.77 -1.83
CA LEU A 86 10.18 -2.93 -1.34
C LEU A 86 10.42 -1.48 -1.79
N ALA A 87 9.50 -0.93 -2.58
CA ALA A 87 9.47 0.47 -2.98
C ALA A 87 8.09 1.06 -2.68
N GLY A 88 8.03 2.03 -1.77
CA GLY A 88 6.76 2.50 -1.21
C GLY A 88 6.04 1.35 -0.51
N ASP A 89 4.83 1.02 -0.96
CA ASP A 89 4.00 -0.09 -0.45
C ASP A 89 4.12 -1.38 -1.27
N LYS A 90 4.94 -1.41 -2.33
CA LYS A 90 4.99 -2.51 -3.29
C LYS A 90 6.30 -3.29 -3.18
N VAL A 91 6.20 -4.61 -3.10
CA VAL A 91 7.33 -5.53 -3.25
C VAL A 91 7.29 -6.15 -4.64
N THR A 92 8.43 -6.19 -5.32
CA THR A 92 8.61 -6.87 -6.62
C THR A 92 9.88 -7.72 -6.59
N GLY A 93 9.83 -8.95 -7.10
CA GLY A 93 10.97 -9.85 -7.10
C GLY A 93 10.73 -11.15 -7.84
N THR A 94 11.61 -12.12 -7.59
CA THR A 94 11.56 -13.47 -8.16
C THR A 94 11.40 -14.51 -7.07
N TRP A 95 10.75 -15.62 -7.42
CA TRP A 95 10.59 -16.77 -6.55
C TRP A 95 10.97 -18.05 -7.29
N ALA A 96 11.38 -19.07 -6.54
CA ALA A 96 11.63 -20.42 -7.04
C ALA A 96 11.31 -21.44 -5.96
N ASP A 97 10.68 -22.54 -6.35
CA ASP A 97 10.58 -23.73 -5.52
C ASP A 97 11.96 -24.42 -5.39
N VAL A 98 12.23 -25.01 -4.23
CA VAL A 98 13.44 -25.75 -3.88
C VAL A 98 13.07 -27.19 -3.50
N PRO A 99 13.99 -28.18 -3.61
CA PRO A 99 13.67 -29.61 -3.55
C PRO A 99 13.42 -30.14 -2.14
N ARG A 100 12.49 -29.51 -1.41
CA ARG A 100 11.86 -30.02 -0.18
C ARG A 100 10.45 -30.56 -0.47
N GLY A 101 9.74 -29.94 -1.41
CA GLY A 101 8.50 -30.45 -1.98
C GLY A 101 8.71 -31.02 -3.40
N GLY A 102 7.67 -31.60 -3.98
CA GLY A 102 7.72 -32.18 -5.33
C GLY A 102 7.54 -31.16 -6.48
N ILE A 103 6.93 -30.00 -6.21
CA ILE A 103 6.78 -28.93 -7.19
C ILE A 103 8.08 -28.12 -7.27
N LEU A 104 8.53 -27.80 -8.49
CA LEU A 104 9.80 -27.13 -8.81
C LEU A 104 9.59 -25.93 -9.76
N SER A 105 8.52 -25.17 -9.56
CA SER A 105 8.18 -24.02 -10.39
C SER A 105 8.98 -22.78 -10.00
N HIS A 106 8.99 -21.76 -10.86
CA HIS A 106 9.64 -20.48 -10.57
C HIS A 106 9.00 -19.34 -11.38
N GLY A 107 9.22 -18.10 -10.96
CA GLY A 107 8.71 -16.95 -11.70
C GLY A 107 8.93 -15.61 -11.02
N ASN A 108 8.19 -14.62 -11.51
CA ASN A 108 8.13 -13.29 -10.95
C ASN A 108 6.93 -13.18 -10.00
N LEU A 109 7.08 -12.39 -8.95
CA LEU A 109 6.00 -12.08 -8.01
C LEU A 109 6.04 -10.59 -7.63
N SER A 110 4.87 -9.97 -7.58
CA SER A 110 4.69 -8.66 -6.97
C SER A 110 3.49 -8.68 -6.02
N PHE A 111 3.62 -7.98 -4.90
CA PHE A 111 2.54 -7.78 -3.94
C PHE A 111 2.61 -6.39 -3.31
N LYS A 112 1.49 -5.94 -2.77
CA LYS A 112 1.36 -4.68 -2.03
C LYS A 112 1.08 -4.91 -0.56
N VAL A 113 1.59 -4.02 0.27
CA VAL A 113 1.29 -3.92 1.69
C VAL A 113 0.03 -3.09 1.87
N VAL A 114 -0.98 -3.65 2.53
CA VAL A 114 -2.27 -3.01 2.78
C VAL A 114 -2.52 -2.98 4.29
N TYR A 115 -2.78 -1.80 4.84
CA TYR A 115 -3.22 -1.66 6.22
C TYR A 115 -4.75 -1.81 6.30
N THR A 116 -5.20 -2.62 7.24
CA THR A 116 -6.61 -2.87 7.54
C THR A 116 -6.89 -2.52 9.00
N GLN A 117 -8.17 -2.45 9.37
CA GLN A 117 -8.56 -2.21 10.77
C GLN A 117 -8.01 -3.26 11.75
N THR A 118 -7.76 -4.49 11.27
CA THR A 118 -7.29 -5.61 12.10
C THR A 118 -5.81 -5.90 11.95
N GLY A 119 -5.06 -5.09 11.22
CA GLY A 119 -3.62 -5.25 11.03
C GLY A 119 -3.18 -5.14 9.57
N MET A 120 -2.01 -5.68 9.27
CA MET A 120 -1.36 -5.58 7.97
C MET A 120 -1.67 -6.82 7.11
N ARG A 121 -1.88 -6.61 5.81
CA ARG A 121 -2.05 -7.67 4.80
C ARG A 121 -1.09 -7.48 3.64
N LEU A 122 -0.73 -8.58 2.98
CA LEU A 122 -0.03 -8.55 1.70
C LEU A 122 -1.00 -9.03 0.62
N HIS A 123 -1.13 -8.27 -0.47
CA HIS A 123 -2.02 -8.58 -1.60
C HIS A 123 -1.20 -8.73 -2.87
N ARG A 124 -1.23 -9.92 -3.48
CA ARG A 124 -0.55 -10.14 -4.77
C ARG A 124 -1.12 -9.23 -5.85
N THR A 125 -0.24 -8.61 -6.62
CA THR A 125 -0.61 -7.72 -7.72
C THR A 125 -0.19 -8.23 -9.09
N ALA A 126 0.85 -9.07 -9.17
CA ALA A 126 1.30 -9.66 -10.43
C ALA A 126 2.05 -10.97 -10.16
N VAL A 127 2.02 -11.91 -11.12
CA VAL A 127 2.63 -13.24 -10.98
C VAL A 127 2.93 -13.89 -12.32
N SER A 128 3.99 -14.69 -12.36
CA SER A 128 4.21 -15.74 -13.37
C SER A 128 4.61 -17.06 -12.69
N GLY A 129 4.64 -18.16 -13.45
CA GLY A 129 5.11 -19.46 -12.95
C GLY A 129 4.12 -20.26 -12.10
N GLY A 130 2.85 -19.83 -12.02
CA GLY A 130 1.80 -20.58 -11.32
C GLY A 130 1.82 -20.48 -9.79
N PHE A 131 2.43 -19.43 -9.23
CA PHE A 131 2.48 -19.23 -7.78
C PHE A 131 1.08 -19.16 -7.14
N GLY A 132 0.86 -19.93 -6.08
CA GLY A 132 -0.46 -20.12 -5.46
C GLY A 132 -0.95 -18.94 -4.63
N GLY A 133 -0.18 -18.51 -3.63
CA GLY A 133 -0.58 -17.50 -2.66
C GLY A 133 -0.93 -16.15 -3.29
N SER A 134 -2.05 -15.54 -2.85
CA SER A 134 -2.50 -14.22 -3.32
C SER A 134 -2.84 -13.24 -2.20
N LEU A 135 -3.07 -13.75 -1.00
CA LEU A 135 -3.37 -12.97 0.19
C LEU A 135 -2.59 -13.53 1.38
N TRP A 136 -1.91 -12.66 2.12
CA TRP A 136 -1.24 -13.02 3.35
C TRP A 136 -1.66 -12.13 4.51
N HIS A 137 -1.75 -12.73 5.69
CA HIS A 137 -2.04 -12.03 6.94
C HIS A 137 -1.12 -12.53 8.08
N ARG A 138 -0.95 -11.71 9.11
CA ARG A 138 -0.26 -12.03 10.37
C ARG A 138 -1.01 -11.42 11.55
#